data_AF-A0A0Q0X3Y4-F1
#
_entry.id   AF-A0A0Q0X3Y4-F1
#
_cell.length_a   1.000
_cell.length_b   1.000
_cell.length_c   1.000
_cell.angle_alpha   90.00
_cell.angle_beta   90.00
_cell.angle_gamma   90.00
#
_symmetry.space_group_name_H-M   'P 1'
#
loop_
_entity.id
_entity.type
_entity.pdbx_description
1 polymer ?
#
loop_
_entity_poly.entity_id
_entity_poly.type
_entity_poly.pdbx_seq_one_letter_code
_entity_poly.pdbx_strand_id
1 'polypeptide(L)'
;MGHHLKVTIWPFRVLRKIGFSASRITRLERLRRRHEALGHALIVVSWPDGVWCVLILHTERFGAVALDEPEKLYAYHEARQMVSESIVPILHLRHEIHA
;
A
#
# COMPACT_ATOMS: atom_id res chain seq x y z
N MET A 1 16.86 12.46 16.19
CA MET A 1 17.17 12.58 14.75
C MET A 1 16.22 11.66 14.01
N GLY A 2 15.18 12.22 13.39
CA GLY A 2 14.17 11.43 12.68
C GLY A 2 14.79 10.84 11.41
N HIS A 3 14.95 9.53 11.34
CA HIS A 3 15.16 8.87 10.07
C HIS A 3 13.87 9.05 9.27
N HIS A 4 13.86 9.99 8.32
CA HIS A 4 12.78 10.08 7.35
C HIS A 4 12.73 8.72 6.63
N LEU A 5 11.67 7.97 6.83
CA LEU A 5 11.44 6.70 6.14
C LEU A 5 11.23 7.02 4.66
N LYS A 6 12.31 6.92 3.89
CA LYS A 6 12.26 7.12 2.45
C LYS A 6 11.32 6.08 1.86
N VAL A 7 10.18 6.56 1.40
CA VAL A 7 9.12 5.72 0.85
C VAL A 7 9.03 5.97 -0.66
N THR A 8 8.80 4.91 -1.43
CA THR A 8 8.51 5.03 -2.87
C THR A 8 7.08 4.57 -3.12
N ILE A 9 6.31 5.44 -3.78
CA ILE A 9 4.94 5.15 -4.20
C ILE A 9 4.98 4.72 -5.67
N TRP A 10 4.42 3.56 -5.94
CA TRP A 10 4.33 2.97 -7.27
C TRP A 10 2.87 2.82 -7.70
N PRO A 11 2.59 2.95 -9.01
CA PRO A 11 1.31 2.53 -9.55
C PRO A 11 1.14 1.01 -9.37
N PHE A 12 -0.10 0.57 -9.12
CA PHE A 12 -0.42 -0.85 -8.85
C PHE A 12 0.14 -1.84 -9.90
N ARG A 13 0.25 -1.40 -11.17
CA ARG A 13 0.84 -2.21 -12.25
C ARG A 13 2.24 -2.73 -11.96
N VAL A 14 2.97 -2.12 -11.02
CA VAL A 14 4.32 -2.58 -10.63
C VAL A 14 4.28 -4.01 -10.07
N LEU A 15 3.19 -4.46 -9.43
CA LEU A 15 3.06 -5.82 -8.89
C LEU A 15 3.27 -6.90 -9.97
N ARG A 16 2.88 -6.62 -11.22
CA ARG A 16 3.11 -7.53 -12.35
C ARG A 16 4.60 -7.75 -12.66
N LYS A 17 5.48 -6.90 -12.15
CA LYS A 17 6.94 -6.99 -12.30
C LYS A 17 7.63 -7.63 -11.08
N ILE A 18 6.94 -7.84 -9.96
CA ILE A 18 7.54 -8.23 -8.67
C ILE A 18 7.47 -9.76 -8.43
N GLY A 19 7.31 -10.56 -9.48
CA GLY A 19 7.46 -12.03 -9.40
C GLY A 19 6.34 -12.79 -8.69
N PHE A 20 5.16 -12.19 -8.47
CA PHE A 20 4.00 -12.93 -7.96
C PHE A 20 3.51 -13.99 -8.94
N SER A 21 2.93 -15.07 -8.40
CA SER A 21 2.19 -16.03 -9.23
C SER A 21 1.01 -15.35 -9.94
N ALA A 22 0.66 -15.86 -11.12
CA ALA A 22 -0.47 -15.36 -11.91
C ALA A 22 -1.80 -15.35 -11.12
N SER A 23 -2.01 -16.35 -10.27
CA SER A 23 -3.20 -16.44 -9.40
C SER A 23 -3.24 -15.32 -8.35
N ARG A 24 -2.10 -14.98 -7.73
CA ARG A 24 -2.00 -13.87 -6.77
C ARG A 24 -2.21 -12.52 -7.46
N ILE A 25 -1.61 -12.32 -8.63
CA ILE A 25 -1.84 -11.11 -9.44
C ILE A 25 -3.33 -10.97 -9.78
N THR A 26 -3.98 -12.05 -10.23
CA THR A 26 -5.41 -12.02 -10.56
C THR A 26 -6.27 -11.65 -9.35
N ARG A 27 -5.95 -12.19 -8.17
CA ARG A 27 -6.65 -11.85 -6.91
C ARG A 27 -6.48 -10.38 -6.55
N LEU A 28 -5.26 -9.86 -6.67
CA LEU A 28 -4.92 -8.45 -6.42
C LEU A 28 -5.62 -7.52 -7.42
N GLU A 29 -5.69 -7.88 -8.70
CA GLU A 29 -6.43 -7.10 -9.69
C GLU A 29 -7.95 -7.10 -9.42
N ARG A 30 -8.52 -8.23 -8.98
CA ARG A 30 -9.94 -8.27 -8.56
C ARG A 30 -10.19 -7.38 -7.35
N LEU A 31 -9.29 -7.39 -6.37
CA LEU A 31 -9.36 -6.49 -5.21
C LEU A 31 -9.34 -5.03 -5.66
N ARG A 32 -8.40 -4.66 -6.54
CA ARG A 32 -8.31 -3.30 -7.11
C ARG A 32 -9.62 -2.87 -7.75
N ARG A 33 -10.16 -3.68 -8.67
CA ARG A 33 -11.42 -3.35 -9.36
C ARG A 33 -12.59 -3.15 -8.40
N ARG A 34 -12.69 -3.98 -7.35
CA ARG A 34 -13.74 -3.85 -6.33
C ARG A 34 -13.66 -2.52 -5.59
N HIS A 35 -12.46 -2.10 -5.22
CA HIS A 35 -12.24 -0.85 -4.49
C HIS A 35 -12.32 0.39 -5.39
N GLU A 36 -11.81 0.33 -6.62
CA GLU A 36 -11.98 1.40 -7.61
C GLU A 36 -13.47 1.65 -7.91
N ALA A 37 -14.30 0.59 -7.94
CA ALA A 37 -15.75 0.72 -8.07
C ALA A 37 -16.43 1.42 -6.88
N LEU A 38 -15.77 1.45 -5.71
CA LEU A 38 -16.21 2.18 -4.52
C LEU A 38 -15.57 3.57 -4.41
N GLY A 39 -14.86 4.03 -5.46
CA GLY A 39 -14.17 5.32 -5.46
C GLY A 39 -12.86 5.34 -4.66
N HIS A 40 -12.32 4.18 -4.29
CA HIS A 40 -11.04 4.11 -3.57
C HIS A 40 -9.86 3.96 -4.55
N ALA A 41 -8.72 4.53 -4.19
CA ALA A 41 -7.46 4.35 -4.92
C ALA A 41 -6.62 3.22 -4.30
N LEU A 42 -5.91 2.46 -5.14
CA LEU A 42 -4.92 1.47 -4.70
C LEU A 42 -3.55 1.84 -5.22
N ILE A 43 -2.59 1.97 -4.30
CA ILE A 43 -1.18 2.21 -4.63
C ILE A 43 -0.31 1.11 -4.01
N VAL A 44 0.90 0.98 -4.53
CA VAL A 44 1.92 0.11 -3.95
C VAL A 44 2.96 1.01 -3.31
N VAL A 45 3.33 0.68 -2.09
CA VAL A 45 4.34 1.40 -1.33
C VAL A 45 5.50 0.46 -1.04
N SER A 46 6.72 0.95 -1.18
CA SER A 46 7.93 0.15 -0.91
C SER A 46 9.00 0.96 -0.20
N TRP A 47 9.77 0.27 0.63
CA TRP A 47 10.92 0.79 1.38
C TRP A 47 12.24 0.22 0.84
N PRO A 48 13.39 0.89 1.10
CA PRO A 48 14.69 0.48 0.58
C PRO A 48 15.16 -0.91 1.02
N ASP A 49 14.64 -1.40 2.15
CA ASP A 49 14.92 -2.73 2.70
C ASP A 49 14.08 -3.84 2.06
N GLY A 50 13.25 -3.51 1.06
CA GLY A 50 12.43 -4.46 0.32
C GLY A 50 11.06 -4.73 0.97
N VAL A 51 10.75 -4.13 2.13
CA VAL A 51 9.39 -4.14 2.67
C VAL A 51 8.47 -3.38 1.70
N TRP A 52 7.25 -3.89 1.51
CA TRP A 52 6.27 -3.29 0.61
C TRP A 52 4.85 -3.57 1.09
N CYS A 53 3.89 -2.78 0.65
CA CYS A 53 2.46 -3.05 0.84
C CYS A 53 1.60 -2.50 -0.29
N VAL A 54 0.40 -3.05 -0.43
CA VAL A 54 -0.70 -2.41 -1.16
C VAL A 54 -1.45 -1.53 -0.15
N LEU A 55 -1.56 -0.24 -0.43
CA LEU A 55 -2.40 0.67 0.35
C LEU A 55 -3.71 0.91 -0.40
N ILE A 56 -4.82 0.73 0.32
CA ILE A 56 -6.17 1.14 -0.10
C ILE A 56 -6.46 2.49 0.54
N LEU A 57 -6.76 3.48 -0.31
CA LEU A 57 -6.96 4.87 0.05
C LEU A 57 -8.42 5.25 -0.17
N HIS A 58 -9.10 5.62 0.91
CA HIS A 58 -10.51 6.03 0.92
C HIS A 58 -10.65 7.52 0.56
N THR A 59 -10.17 7.94 -0.62
CA THR A 59 -10.25 9.33 -1.11
C THR A 59 -10.61 9.38 -2.59
N GLU A 60 -11.40 10.38 -2.99
CA GLU A 60 -11.91 10.54 -4.36
C GLU A 60 -10.83 10.97 -5.39
N ARG A 61 -9.64 11.38 -4.95
CA ARG A 61 -8.59 11.85 -5.86
C ARG A 61 -7.26 11.18 -5.59
N PHE A 62 -6.76 10.51 -6.64
CA PHE A 62 -5.37 10.11 -6.85
C PHE A 62 -4.34 11.27 -6.79
N GLY A 63 -4.80 12.51 -6.53
CA GLY A 63 -3.96 13.70 -6.45
C GLY A 63 -3.20 13.70 -5.13
N ALA A 64 -2.00 13.12 -5.14
CA ALA A 64 -1.01 13.18 -4.09
C ALA A 64 -1.56 12.83 -2.69
N VAL A 65 -1.78 11.54 -2.44
CA VAL A 65 -1.81 11.07 -1.05
C VAL A 65 -0.41 11.26 -0.49
N ALA A 66 -0.22 12.36 0.23
CA ALA A 66 0.93 12.58 1.08
C ALA A 66 0.70 11.79 2.35
N LEU A 67 1.36 10.64 2.48
CA LEU A 67 1.44 9.95 3.76
C LEU A 67 2.31 10.80 4.69
N ASP A 68 1.79 11.19 5.84
CA ASP A 68 2.61 11.82 6.86
C ASP A 68 3.63 10.81 7.44
N GLU A 69 4.56 11.30 8.27
CA GLU A 69 5.60 10.41 8.81
C GLU A 69 5.04 9.32 9.75
N PRO A 70 4.06 9.62 10.63
CA PRO A 70 3.34 8.59 11.39
C PRO A 70 2.68 7.51 10.52
N GLU A 71 1.97 7.88 9.46
CA GLU A 71 1.30 6.95 8.55
C GLU A 71 2.30 6.08 7.81
N LYS A 72 3.43 6.64 7.37
CA LYS A 72 4.53 5.86 6.77
C LYS A 72 5.11 4.85 7.77
N LEU A 73 5.33 5.26 9.00
CA LEU A 73 5.90 4.40 10.04
C LEU A 73 4.94 3.25 10.40
N TYR A 74 3.66 3.58 10.58
CA TYR A 74 2.60 2.59 10.80
C TYR A 74 2.52 1.58 9.64
N ALA A 75 2.41 2.07 8.41
CA ALA A 75 2.33 1.22 7.22
C ALA A 75 3.58 0.33 7.06
N TYR A 76 4.77 0.83 7.39
CA TYR A 76 6.01 0.06 7.39
C TYR A 76 5.98 -1.09 8.40
N HIS A 77 5.61 -0.80 9.66
CA HIS A 77 5.61 -1.81 10.72
C HIS A 77 4.60 -2.93 10.44
N GLU A 78 3.38 -2.58 10.06
CA GLU A 78 2.35 -3.55 9.68
C GLU A 78 2.79 -4.39 8.49
N ALA A 79 3.29 -3.75 7.43
CA ALA A 79 3.77 -4.45 6.24
C ALA A 79 4.92 -5.41 6.56
N ARG A 80 5.89 -4.97 7.39
CA ARG A 80 7.04 -5.77 7.78
C ARG A 80 6.61 -6.99 8.59
N GLN A 81 5.66 -6.83 9.52
CA GLN A 81 5.12 -7.94 10.28
C GLN A 81 4.41 -8.94 9.36
N MET A 82 3.49 -8.49 8.51
CA MET A 82 2.78 -9.36 7.58
C MET A 82 3.72 -10.12 6.65
N VAL A 83 4.75 -9.45 6.09
CA VAL A 83 5.76 -10.10 5.25
C VAL A 83 6.54 -11.15 6.03
N SER A 84 6.92 -10.87 7.28
CA SER A 84 7.60 -11.85 8.14
C SER A 84 6.74 -13.09 8.42
N GLU A 85 5.42 -12.93 8.43
CA GLU A 85 4.43 -13.99 8.60
C GLU A 85 3.99 -14.63 7.27
N SER A 86 4.64 -14.28 6.14
CA SER A 86 4.28 -14.73 4.78
C SER A 86 2.85 -14.35 4.33
N ILE A 87 2.29 -13.30 4.92
CA ILE A 87 0.98 -12.73 4.59
C ILE A 87 1.16 -11.63 3.54
N VAL A 88 0.22 -11.52 2.60
CA VAL A 88 0.24 -10.45 1.58
C VAL A 88 -0.10 -9.12 2.26
N PRO A 89 0.81 -8.13 2.27
CA PRO A 89 0.63 -6.87 2.99
C PRO A 89 -0.35 -5.94 2.26
N ILE A 90 -1.64 -6.05 2.58
CA ILE A 90 -2.72 -5.17 2.09
C ILE A 90 -3.24 -4.40 3.28
N LEU A 91 -3.06 -3.08 3.27
CA LEU A 91 -3.47 -2.21 4.37
C LEU A 91 -4.57 -1.25 3.91
N HIS A 92 -5.51 -1.01 4.81
CA HIS A 92 -6.52 0.03 4.66
C HIS A 92 -6.06 1.25 5.44
N LEU A 93 -5.67 2.31 4.74
CA LEU A 93 -5.43 3.58 5.39
C LEU A 93 -6.78 4.31 5.47
N ARG A 94 -7.36 4.36 6.67
CA ARG A 94 -8.48 5.24 6.94
C ARG A 94 -7.88 6.57 7.35
N HIS A 95 -8.23 7.62 6.61
CA HIS A 95 -7.99 8.99 7.06
C HIS A 95 -8.94 9.21 8.24
N GLU A 96 -8.56 8.79 9.44
CA GLU A 96 -9.25 9.19 10.64
C GLU A 96 -8.83 10.63 10.90
N ILE A 97 -9.60 11.57 10.32
CA ILE A 97 -9.60 12.95 10.83
C ILE A 97 -10.07 12.81 12.28
N HIS A 98 -9.13 12.66 13.20
CA HIS A 98 -9.37 12.87 14.61
C HIS A 98 -9.71 14.36 14.73
N ALA A 99 -11.01 14.65 14.71
CA ALA A 99 -11.58 15.94 15.08
C ALA A 99 -11.47 16.13 16.61
#